data_AF-A0A3D1EZN4-F1
#
_entry.id   AF-A0A3D1EZN4-F1
#
_cell.length_a   1.000
_cell.length_b   1.000
_cell.length_c   1.000
_cell.angle_alpha   90.00
_cell.angle_beta   90.00
_cell.angle_gamma   90.00
#
_symmetry.space_group_name_H-M   'P 1'
#
loop_
_entity.id
_entity.type
_entity.pdbx_description
1 polymer ?
#
loop_
_entity_poly.entity_id
_entity_poly.type
_entity_poly.pdbx_seq_one_letter_code
_entity_poly.pdbx_strand_id
1 'polypeptide(L)'
;MTYQAKNLGIGIGLRVPHIAHIIANKPDVDFFEIISENYMVDGGPPRENLDRILEHYPVVQHGVSLSIASADDLDFEYLKKLKALCRHTQTPWFSDHLCWTRCNSHNYHDLLPIPYTEE
;
A
#
# COMPACT_ATOMS: atom_id res chain seq x y z
N MET A 1 24.86 -1.44 2.86
CA MET A 1 24.14 -0.37 3.58
C MET A 1 22.92 -1.02 4.23
N THR A 2 22.82 -1.00 5.56
CA THR A 2 21.59 -1.38 6.26
C THR A 2 20.64 -0.21 6.20
N TYR A 3 19.52 -0.37 5.49
CA TYR A 3 18.43 0.61 5.53
C TYR A 3 17.77 0.53 6.91
N GLN A 4 17.74 1.65 7.64
CA GLN A 4 17.03 1.74 8.90
C GLN A 4 15.73 2.51 8.68
N ALA A 5 14.61 1.79 8.74
CA ALA A 5 13.29 2.40 8.62
C ALA A 5 13.09 3.43 9.74
N LYS A 6 12.51 4.58 9.40
CA LYS A 6 12.15 5.62 10.39
C LYS A 6 11.14 5.02 11.38
N ASN A 7 11.37 5.15 12.68
CA ASN A 7 10.32 4.79 13.65
C ASN A 7 9.22 5.86 13.59
N LEU A 8 8.02 5.49 13.15
CA LEU A 8 6.87 6.38 13.11
C LEU A 8 5.99 6.28 14.37
N GLY A 9 6.15 5.27 15.23
CA GLY A 9 5.23 5.04 16.36
C GLY A 9 4.17 3.99 16.04
N ILE A 10 2.93 4.22 16.49
CA ILE A 10 1.80 3.29 16.38
C ILE A 10 0.87 3.74 15.26
N GLY A 11 0.66 2.85 14.29
CA GLY A 11 -0.20 3.11 13.14
C GLY A 11 -1.53 2.39 13.20
N ILE A 12 -2.50 2.92 12.45
CA ILE A 12 -3.83 2.32 12.26
C ILE A 12 -4.13 2.22 10.76
N GLY A 13 -4.79 1.15 10.34
CA GLY A 13 -5.28 1.03 8.97
C GLY A 13 -6.36 2.06 8.65
N LEU A 14 -6.17 2.86 7.60
CA LEU A 14 -7.17 3.80 7.12
C LEU A 14 -8.32 3.05 6.45
N ARG A 15 -9.54 3.29 6.91
CA ARG A 15 -10.76 2.70 6.36
C ARG A 15 -11.76 3.78 5.99
N VAL A 16 -12.38 3.63 4.82
CA VAL A 16 -13.32 4.61 4.23
C VAL A 16 -14.38 5.12 5.21
N PRO A 17 -15.04 4.28 6.03
CA PRO A 17 -16.07 4.75 6.97
C PRO A 17 -15.56 5.75 8.02
N HIS A 18 -14.26 5.78 8.30
CA HIS A 18 -13.68 6.62 9.34
C HIS A 18 -13.04 7.90 8.81
N ILE A 19 -12.88 8.05 7.48
CA ILE A 19 -12.20 9.20 6.87
C ILE A 19 -12.84 10.53 7.29
N ALA A 20 -14.17 10.63 7.23
CA ALA A 20 -14.88 11.85 7.60
C ALA A 20 -14.64 12.23 9.08
N HIS A 21 -14.63 11.24 9.97
CA HIS A 21 -14.33 11.43 11.38
C HIS A 21 -12.89 11.88 11.60
N ILE A 22 -11.92 11.23 10.95
CA ILE A 22 -10.50 11.53 11.06
C ILE A 22 -10.23 12.96 10.60
N ILE A 23 -10.77 13.38 9.45
CA ILE A 23 -10.56 14.73 8.93
C ILE A 23 -11.19 15.79 9.84
N ALA A 24 -12.36 15.51 10.41
CA ALA A 24 -13.05 16.45 11.29
C ALA A 24 -12.40 16.58 12.68
N ASN A 25 -11.94 15.46 13.26
CA ASN A 25 -11.54 15.41 14.67
C ASN A 25 -10.03 15.34 14.87
N LYS A 26 -9.27 14.97 13.83
CA LYS A 26 -7.81 14.86 13.84
C LYS A 26 -7.30 14.11 15.09
N PRO A 27 -7.66 12.82 15.25
CA PRO A 27 -7.25 12.03 16.40
C PRO A 27 -5.72 11.92 16.50
N ASP A 28 -5.23 11.71 17.72
CA ASP A 28 -3.80 11.49 18.01
C ASP A 28 -3.39 10.08 17.54
N VAL A 29 -2.90 9.99 16.30
CA VAL A 29 -2.45 8.77 15.64
C VAL A 29 -1.15 9.11 14.92
N ASP A 30 -0.11 8.30 15.11
CA ASP A 30 1.20 8.65 14.58
C ASP A 30 1.29 8.50 13.05
N PHE A 31 0.63 7.49 12.48
CA PHE A 31 0.50 7.32 11.03
C PHE A 31 -0.70 6.46 10.64
N PHE A 32 -1.11 6.58 9.38
CA PHE A 32 -2.11 5.70 8.79
C PHE A 32 -1.51 4.74 7.76
N GLU A 33 -1.96 3.49 7.75
CA GLU A 33 -1.64 2.53 6.70
C GLU A 33 -2.75 2.48 5.64
N ILE A 34 -2.39 2.48 4.35
CA ILE A 34 -3.31 2.27 3.24
C ILE A 34 -2.97 1.00 2.46
N ILE A 35 -3.99 0.37 1.88
CA ILE A 35 -3.80 -0.62 0.82
C ILE A 35 -3.53 0.15 -0.47
N SER A 36 -2.32 0.02 -1.04
CA SER A 36 -1.86 0.83 -2.18
C SER A 36 -2.82 0.77 -3.37
N GLU A 37 -3.32 -0.41 -3.70
CA GLU A 37 -4.19 -0.68 -4.85
C GLU A 37 -5.48 0.13 -4.82
N ASN A 38 -6.01 0.45 -3.63
CA ASN A 38 -7.22 1.26 -3.48
C ASN A 38 -7.01 2.73 -3.90
N TYR A 39 -5.75 3.16 -4.04
CA TYR A 39 -5.37 4.54 -4.33
C TYR A 39 -4.52 4.67 -5.60
N MET A 40 -4.28 3.59 -6.35
CA MET A 40 -3.68 3.60 -7.69
C MET A 40 -4.68 4.02 -8.78
N VAL A 41 -5.44 5.07 -8.50
CA VAL A 41 -6.48 5.64 -9.38
C VAL A 41 -6.05 7.03 -9.85
N ASP A 42 -6.49 7.42 -11.05
CA ASP A 42 -6.12 8.71 -11.65
C ASP A 42 -6.73 9.92 -10.91
N GLY A 43 -7.77 9.71 -10.08
CA GLY A 43 -8.42 10.77 -9.32
C GLY A 43 -9.69 10.32 -8.58
N GLY A 44 -10.55 11.29 -8.25
CA GLY A 44 -11.84 11.08 -7.61
C GLY A 44 -11.78 11.00 -6.08
N PRO A 45 -12.91 10.63 -5.44
CA PRO A 45 -13.04 10.69 -3.98
C PRO A 45 -11.95 9.96 -3.18
N PRO A 46 -11.43 8.77 -3.58
CA PRO A 46 -10.32 8.14 -2.87
C PRO A 46 -9.07 9.01 -2.85
N ARG A 47 -8.77 9.66 -3.99
CA ARG A 47 -7.59 10.51 -4.16
C ARG A 47 -7.69 11.78 -3.34
N GLU A 48 -8.82 12.47 -3.43
CA GLU A 48 -9.11 13.70 -2.68
C GLU A 48 -9.09 13.46 -1.17
N ASN A 49 -9.69 12.36 -0.72
CA ASN A 49 -9.66 12.00 0.70
C ASN A 49 -8.25 11.64 1.18
N LEU A 50 -7.46 10.95 0.37
CA LEU A 50 -6.07 10.67 0.70
C LEU A 50 -5.26 11.96 0.85
N ASP A 51 -5.44 12.93 -0.05
CA ASP A 51 -4.75 14.22 0.02
C ASP A 51 -5.08 14.96 1.32
N ARG A 52 -6.36 14.97 1.74
CA ARG A 52 -6.78 15.57 3.01
C ARG A 52 -6.20 14.87 4.24
N ILE A 53 -5.95 13.56 4.16
CA ILE A 53 -5.26 12.83 5.23
C ILE A 53 -3.77 13.19 5.27
N LEU A 54 -3.13 13.26 4.10
CA LEU A 54 -1.70 13.60 3.95
C LEU A 54 -1.36 15.01 4.46
N GLU A 55 -2.33 15.93 4.48
CA GLU A 55 -2.15 17.27 5.08
C GLU A 55 -1.83 17.22 6.58
N HIS A 56 -2.17 16.13 7.27
CA HIS A 56 -2.07 16.04 8.73
C HIS A 56 -1.31 14.80 9.23
N TYR A 57 -1.26 13.73 8.44
CA TYR A 57 -0.71 12.46 8.88
C TYR A 57 0.29 11.88 7.88
N PRO A 58 1.40 11.29 8.35
CA PRO A 58 2.17 10.36 7.55
C PRO A 58 1.29 9.19 7.09
N VAL A 59 1.49 8.75 5.86
CA VAL A 59 0.82 7.56 5.32
C VAL A 59 1.88 6.54 4.90
N VAL A 60 1.70 5.31 5.39
CA VAL A 60 2.49 4.14 5.00
C VAL A 60 1.66 3.31 4.03
N GLN A 61 2.32 2.78 3.02
CA GLN A 61 1.69 1.97 1.98
C GLN A 61 1.96 0.48 2.18
N HIS A 62 0.91 -0.32 2.04
CA HIS A 62 0.96 -1.76 2.07
C HIS A 62 0.30 -2.32 0.81
N GLY A 63 1.03 -3.07 0.00
CA GLY A 63 0.51 -3.75 -1.18
C GLY A 63 -0.05 -5.12 -0.85
N VAL A 64 -1.01 -5.56 -1.66
CA VAL A 64 -1.61 -6.91 -1.57
C VAL A 64 -1.64 -7.63 -2.92
N SER A 65 -1.06 -7.03 -3.97
CA SER A 65 -1.16 -7.54 -5.34
C SER A 65 0.15 -7.55 -6.12
N LEU A 66 1.31 -7.22 -5.51
CA LEU A 66 2.60 -7.27 -6.23
C LEU A 66 2.93 -8.69 -6.71
N SER A 67 2.51 -9.72 -5.97
CA SER A 67 2.71 -11.13 -6.34
C SER A 67 4.17 -11.49 -6.63
N ILE A 68 5.11 -10.97 -5.82
CA ILE A 68 6.56 -11.01 -6.11
C ILE A 68 7.14 -12.43 -6.28
N ALA A 69 6.45 -13.45 -5.76
CA ALA A 69 6.86 -14.85 -5.88
C ALA A 69 6.02 -15.67 -6.86
N SER A 70 5.26 -15.01 -7.73
CA SER A 70 4.64 -15.67 -8.89
C SER A 70 5.72 -16.13 -9.86
N ALA A 71 5.40 -17.17 -10.64
CA ALA A 71 6.18 -17.58 -11.80
C ALA A 71 6.02 -16.62 -13.01
N ASP A 72 5.01 -15.75 -12.98
CA ASP A 72 4.79 -14.72 -14.01
C ASP A 72 5.83 -13.59 -13.88
N ASP A 73 6.13 -12.93 -15.00
CA ASP A 73 6.94 -11.70 -15.01
C ASP A 73 6.33 -10.59 -14.13
N LEU A 74 7.21 -9.73 -13.62
CA LEU A 74 6.81 -8.52 -12.90
C LEU A 74 5.93 -7.62 -13.77
N ASP A 75 4.85 -7.12 -13.17
CA ASP A 75 3.96 -6.16 -13.81
C ASP A 75 4.54 -4.74 -13.74
N PHE A 76 5.21 -4.30 -14.80
CA PHE A 76 5.82 -2.97 -14.85
C PHE A 76 4.81 -1.83 -14.87
N GLU A 77 3.57 -2.05 -15.32
CA GLU A 77 2.53 -1.02 -15.26
C GLU A 77 2.03 -0.84 -13.83
N TYR A 78 1.84 -1.93 -13.09
CA TYR A 78 1.60 -1.89 -11.64
C TYR A 78 2.74 -1.16 -10.92
N LEU A 79 4.00 -1.50 -11.21
CA LEU A 79 5.15 -0.86 -10.56
C LEU A 79 5.25 0.65 -10.87
N LYS A 80 4.85 1.09 -12.08
CA LYS A 80 4.74 2.51 -12.42
C LYS A 80 3.70 3.22 -11.56
N LYS A 81 2.51 2.62 -11.40
CA LYS A 81 1.44 3.16 -10.54
C LYS A 81 1.85 3.19 -9.07
N LEU A 82 2.46 2.12 -8.57
CA LEU A 82 3.02 2.05 -7.23
C LEU A 82 4.05 3.15 -6.99
N LYS A 83 5.01 3.30 -7.91
CA LYS A 83 6.03 4.35 -7.83
C LYS A 83 5.42 5.75 -7.82
N ALA A 84 4.39 5.99 -8.63
CA ALA A 84 3.69 7.27 -8.65
C ALA A 84 3.01 7.54 -7.30
N LEU A 85 2.32 6.55 -6.73
CA LEU A 85 1.68 6.68 -5.43
C LEU A 85 2.70 6.88 -4.31
N CYS A 86 3.78 6.10 -4.26
CA CYS A 86 4.89 6.28 -3.30
C CYS A 86 5.49 7.69 -3.33
N ARG A 87 5.65 8.25 -4.53
CA ARG A 87 6.11 9.63 -4.69
C ARG A 87 5.10 10.64 -4.17
N HIS A 88 3.82 10.41 -4.47
CA HIS A 88 2.76 11.31 -4.05
C HIS A 88 2.59 11.35 -2.52
N THR A 89 2.51 10.19 -1.88
CA THR A 89 2.31 10.12 -0.42
C THR A 89 3.59 10.41 0.36
N GLN A 90 4.73 10.52 -0.32
CA GLN A 90 6.07 10.55 0.29
C GLN A 90 6.25 9.44 1.33
N THR A 91 5.71 8.25 1.04
CA THR A 91 5.70 7.13 2.00
C THR A 91 7.14 6.82 2.43
N PRO A 92 7.42 6.68 3.74
CA PRO A 92 8.78 6.45 4.19
C PRO A 92 9.26 5.03 3.85
N TRP A 93 8.34 4.07 3.74
CA TRP A 93 8.58 2.72 3.21
C TRP A 93 7.30 2.16 2.57
N PHE A 94 7.46 1.07 1.83
CA PHE A 94 6.40 0.27 1.27
C PHE A 94 6.64 -1.19 1.67
N SER A 95 5.59 -1.93 2.00
CA SER A 95 5.64 -3.36 2.28
C SER A 95 4.64 -4.11 1.41
N ASP A 96 4.92 -5.38 1.15
CA ASP A 96 4.01 -6.31 0.48
C ASP A 96 4.30 -7.73 0.99
N HIS A 97 3.60 -8.71 0.45
CA HIS A 97 3.68 -10.10 0.82
C HIS A 97 4.58 -10.87 -0.13
N LEU A 98 5.46 -11.69 0.44
CA LEU A 98 6.17 -12.72 -0.31
C LEU A 98 5.21 -13.90 -0.56
N CYS A 99 4.39 -13.79 -1.60
CA CYS A 99 3.38 -14.80 -1.94
C CYS A 99 3.04 -14.80 -3.43
N TRP A 100 2.25 -15.79 -3.85
CA TRP A 100 1.63 -15.83 -5.17
C TRP A 100 0.18 -15.30 -5.05
N THR A 101 -0.13 -14.17 -5.69
CA THR A 101 -1.52 -13.66 -5.80
C THR A 101 -2.05 -13.67 -7.23
N ARG A 102 -1.19 -13.83 -8.25
CA ARG A 102 -1.60 -13.86 -9.68
C ARG A 102 -0.98 -14.99 -10.50
N CYS A 103 -1.77 -15.97 -10.95
CA CYS A 103 -1.34 -17.03 -11.88
C CYS A 103 -2.09 -16.95 -13.21
N ASN A 104 -1.41 -17.15 -14.35
CA ASN A 104 -2.00 -17.11 -15.68
C ASN A 104 -2.80 -15.82 -15.93
N SER A 105 -2.24 -14.66 -15.57
CA SER A 105 -2.88 -13.33 -15.69
C SER A 105 -4.15 -13.08 -14.85
N HIS A 106 -4.53 -13.99 -13.95
CA HIS A 106 -5.68 -13.83 -13.05
C HIS A 106 -5.23 -13.56 -11.61
N ASN A 107 -5.76 -12.50 -11.00
CA ASN A 107 -5.56 -12.22 -9.57
C ASN A 107 -6.53 -13.09 -8.75
N TYR A 108 -5.98 -13.92 -7.87
CA TYR A 108 -6.73 -14.83 -7.01
C TYR A 108 -7.25 -14.14 -5.74
N HIS A 109 -6.84 -12.90 -5.47
CA HIS A 109 -7.15 -12.12 -4.26
C HIS A 109 -6.77 -12.81 -2.94
N ASP A 110 -6.09 -13.95 -3.02
CA ASP A 110 -5.56 -14.74 -1.92
C ASP A 110 -4.04 -14.68 -1.92
N LEU A 111 -3.46 -14.75 -0.71
CA LEU A 111 -2.01 -14.79 -0.50
C LEU A 111 -1.56 -16.26 -0.46
N LEU A 112 -1.32 -16.86 -1.62
CA LEU A 112 -0.98 -18.28 -1.69
C LEU A 112 0.47 -18.52 -1.23
N PRO A 113 0.72 -19.58 -0.44
CA PRO A 113 2.05 -19.91 0.04
C PRO A 113 2.95 -20.32 -1.12
N ILE A 114 4.24 -20.01 -0.98
CA ILE A 114 5.26 -20.42 -1.93
C ILE A 114 5.86 -21.74 -1.43
N PRO A 115 6.06 -22.76 -2.29
CA PRO A 115 6.82 -23.93 -1.91
C PRO A 115 8.28 -23.54 -1.63
N TYR A 116 8.82 -24.01 -0.50
CA TYR A 116 10.22 -23.78 -0.12
C TYR A 116 11.12 -24.82 -0.82
N THR A 117 11.17 -24.78 -2.15
CA THR A 117 11.95 -25.70 -3.00
C THR A 117 12.98 -24.94 -3.84
N GLU A 118 14.03 -25.62 -4.29
CA GLU A 118 15.11 -25.04 -5.12
C GLU A 118 14.82 -25.01 -6.64
N GLU A 119 13.66 -25.54 -7.05
CA GLU A 119 13.25 -25.62 -8.47
C GLU A 119 13.19 -24.27 -9.20
#